data_AF-A0A7J9YBF8-F1
#
_entry.id   AF-A0A7J9YBF8-F1
#
_cell.length_a   1.000
_cell.length_b   1.000
_cell.length_c   1.000
_cell.angle_alpha   90.00
_cell.angle_beta   90.00
_cell.angle_gamma   90.00
#
_symmetry.space_group_name_H-M   'P 1'
#
loop_
_entity.id
_entity.type
_entity.pdbx_description
1 polymer ?
#
loop_
_entity_poly.entity_id
_entity_poly.type
_entity_poly.pdbx_seq_one_letter_code
_entity_poly.pdbx_strand_id
1 'polypeptide(L)'
;MPLGRGRSWWLPVRLVGIIRSHRRMHPAPWIYVAAAVLGAGLGLLAHRVLGWWWWAVAIGVVVAVALRFAATAFTGGRHKMVAAQLWSALLWSISPRKAHEHALGQRADMFRTAPFPLYGLVPTWQGVRRFGSSASSSGPGEPMRVTALGLSHHDPEREGLRYVDVEVRDDDARRPLDLAYDLAFRVALRRDPAADEHQLRGIEERPEPDWTAVTIPVDGEPVPFAFLADQWVATAEFGGHTVVVQGRRFPVESVELARITDLEPYLEADAQVPGA
;
A
#
# COMPACT_ATOMS: atom_id res chain seq x y z
N MET A 1 7.36 17.28 9.89
CA MET A 1 8.13 17.13 11.16
C MET A 1 9.59 16.86 10.80
N PRO A 2 10.57 17.67 11.23
CA PRO A 2 11.96 17.45 10.87
C PRO A 2 12.53 16.31 11.74
N LEU A 3 12.98 15.25 11.11
CA LEU A 3 13.47 14.04 11.79
C LEU A 3 14.97 14.15 12.01
N GLY A 4 15.31 14.74 13.15
CA GLY A 4 16.67 14.83 13.69
C GLY A 4 17.28 13.45 14.00
N ARG A 5 18.60 13.41 13.93
CA ARG A 5 19.51 12.29 14.21
C ARG A 5 19.19 11.62 15.55
N GLY A 6 18.46 10.51 15.51
CA GLY A 6 18.17 9.68 16.69
C GLY A 6 17.48 8.35 16.39
N ARG A 7 17.57 7.85 15.15
CA ARG A 7 16.67 6.80 14.62
C ARG A 7 17.23 5.36 14.57
N SER A 8 18.48 5.11 14.94
CA SER A 8 19.08 3.77 14.78
C SER A 8 18.49 2.69 15.70
N TRP A 9 18.03 3.05 16.90
CA TRP A 9 17.49 2.07 17.87
C TRP A 9 16.12 1.49 17.50
N TRP A 10 15.37 2.14 16.61
CA TRP A 10 14.06 1.67 16.14
C TRP A 10 14.13 0.68 14.99
N LEU A 11 15.31 0.50 14.37
CA LEU A 11 15.50 -0.43 13.27
C LEU A 11 15.09 -1.88 13.64
N PRO A 12 15.60 -2.49 14.73
CA PRO A 12 15.20 -3.86 15.10
C PRO A 12 13.70 -3.98 15.35
N VAL A 13 13.08 -2.97 15.99
CA VAL A 13 11.63 -2.95 16.23
C VAL A 13 10.85 -2.90 14.91
N ARG A 14 11.27 -2.07 13.95
CA ARG A 14 10.66 -2.00 12.61
C ARG A 14 10.81 -3.30 11.83
N LEU A 15 12.01 -3.91 11.85
CA LEU A 15 12.25 -5.19 11.17
C LEU A 15 11.39 -6.31 11.77
N VAL A 16 11.28 -6.39 13.11
CA VAL A 16 10.38 -7.35 13.78
C VAL A 16 8.92 -7.06 13.43
N GLY A 17 8.52 -5.79 13.36
CA GLY A 17 7.18 -5.38 12.93
C GLY A 17 6.82 -5.87 11.53
N ILE A 18 7.70 -5.65 10.55
CA ILE A 18 7.56 -6.10 9.15
C ILE A 18 7.43 -7.62 9.08
N ILE A 19 8.31 -8.35 9.79
CA ILE A 19 8.23 -9.82 9.81
C ILE A 19 6.91 -10.26 10.45
N ARG A 20 6.49 -9.63 11.55
CA ARG A 20 5.25 -10.00 12.27
C ARG A 20 3.99 -9.76 11.44
N SER A 21 3.91 -8.68 10.67
CA SER A 21 2.74 -8.37 9.83
C SER A 21 2.58 -9.30 8.62
N HIS A 22 3.64 -10.01 8.23
CA HIS A 22 3.62 -10.90 7.06
C HIS A 22 3.63 -12.41 7.42
N ARG A 23 3.62 -12.77 8.72
CA ARG A 23 3.46 -14.17 9.13
C ARG A 23 2.05 -14.64 8.85
N ARG A 24 1.92 -15.83 8.24
CA ARG A 24 0.61 -16.46 7.98
C ARG A 24 0.00 -17.13 9.20
N MET A 25 0.81 -17.45 10.21
CA MET A 25 0.35 -18.09 11.44
C MET A 25 0.72 -17.21 12.64
N HIS A 26 -0.29 -16.85 13.41
CA HIS A 26 -0.11 -16.27 14.73
C HIS A 26 -0.05 -17.41 15.75
N PRO A 27 1.11 -17.71 16.34
CA PRO A 27 1.17 -18.68 17.42
C PRO A 27 0.29 -18.21 18.57
N ALA A 28 -0.60 -19.08 19.03
CA ALA A 28 -1.35 -18.84 20.24
C ALA A 28 -0.37 -18.64 21.42
N PRO A 29 -0.67 -17.74 22.38
CA PRO A 29 0.24 -17.42 23.48
C PRO A 29 0.75 -18.65 24.25
N TRP A 30 -0.08 -19.68 24.37
CA TRP A 30 0.26 -20.93 25.06
C TRP A 30 1.42 -21.71 24.41
N ILE A 31 1.65 -21.54 23.10
CA ILE A 31 2.76 -22.19 22.39
C ILE A 31 4.11 -21.68 22.92
N TYR A 32 4.21 -20.39 23.21
CA TYR A 32 5.42 -19.82 23.81
C TYR A 32 5.60 -20.26 25.25
N VAL A 33 4.51 -20.38 26.01
CA VAL A 33 4.54 -20.91 27.39
C VAL A 33 5.01 -22.36 27.37
N ALA A 34 4.45 -23.20 26.50
CA ALA A 34 4.88 -24.59 26.34
C ALA A 34 6.36 -24.69 25.92
N ALA A 35 6.80 -23.84 25.00
CA ALA A 35 8.21 -23.77 24.58
C ALA A 35 9.14 -23.35 25.72
N ALA A 36 8.75 -22.38 26.54
CA ALA A 36 9.51 -21.94 27.71
C ALA A 36 9.59 -23.04 28.78
N VAL A 37 8.49 -23.74 29.05
CA VAL A 37 8.44 -24.87 30.00
C VAL A 37 9.33 -26.02 29.52
N LEU A 38 9.21 -26.41 28.24
CA LEU A 38 10.07 -27.43 27.63
C LEU A 38 11.54 -27.02 27.65
N GLY A 39 11.84 -25.78 27.28
CA GLY A 39 13.19 -25.23 27.28
C GLY A 39 13.82 -25.17 28.68
N ALA A 40 13.04 -24.83 29.71
CA ALA A 40 13.49 -24.85 31.10
C ALA A 40 13.77 -26.28 31.59
N GLY A 41 12.90 -27.24 31.25
CA GLY A 41 13.11 -28.65 31.57
C GLY A 41 14.39 -29.22 30.93
N LEU A 42 14.57 -28.96 29.63
CA LEU A 42 15.80 -29.34 28.91
C LEU A 42 17.03 -28.61 29.46
N GLY A 43 16.89 -27.35 29.83
CA GLY A 43 17.97 -26.56 30.42
C GLY A 43 18.42 -27.09 31.78
N LEU A 44 17.49 -27.48 32.65
CA LEU A 44 17.82 -28.09 33.95
C LEU A 44 18.55 -29.42 33.78
N LEU A 45 18.16 -30.22 32.79
CA LEU A 45 18.82 -31.48 32.45
C LEU A 45 20.24 -31.22 31.91
N ALA A 46 20.39 -30.28 30.99
CA ALA A 46 21.69 -29.87 30.44
C ALA A 46 22.61 -29.28 31.51
N HIS A 47 22.08 -28.51 32.46
CA HIS A 47 22.84 -27.99 33.58
C HIS A 47 23.37 -29.10 34.48
N ARG A 48 22.53 -30.11 34.76
CA ARG A 48 22.91 -31.27 35.58
C ARG A 48 23.99 -32.13 34.94
N VAL A 49 23.95 -32.32 33.62
CA VAL A 49 24.86 -33.23 32.91
C VAL A 49 26.13 -32.53 32.43
N LEU A 50 26.02 -31.28 31.97
CA LEU A 50 27.08 -30.56 31.25
C LEU A 50 27.57 -29.31 32.01
N GLY A 51 27.00 -28.99 33.17
CA GLY A 51 27.29 -27.75 33.91
C GLY A 51 26.81 -26.48 33.20
N TRP A 52 26.01 -26.63 32.14
CA TRP A 52 25.67 -25.52 31.26
C TRP A 52 24.58 -24.63 31.84
N TRP A 53 24.47 -23.39 31.40
CA TRP A 53 23.49 -22.46 31.96
C TRP A 53 22.07 -22.80 31.48
N TRP A 54 21.23 -23.32 32.39
CA TRP A 54 19.89 -23.81 32.07
C TRP A 54 19.02 -22.78 31.35
N TRP A 55 19.16 -21.51 31.69
CA TRP A 55 18.40 -20.42 31.08
C TRP A 55 18.77 -20.19 29.60
N ALA A 56 19.99 -20.51 29.18
CA ALA A 56 20.41 -20.35 27.79
C ALA A 56 19.65 -21.33 26.86
N VAL A 57 19.41 -22.55 27.33
CA VAL A 57 18.59 -23.55 26.61
C VAL A 57 17.13 -23.11 26.54
N ALA A 58 16.58 -22.56 27.62
CA ALA A 58 15.22 -22.02 27.64
C ALA A 58 15.03 -20.88 26.62
N ILE A 59 15.96 -19.92 26.61
CA ILE A 59 15.96 -18.83 25.62
C ILE A 59 16.12 -19.38 24.20
N GLY A 60 17.04 -20.32 23.98
CA GLY A 60 17.28 -20.93 22.67
C GLY A 60 16.04 -21.61 22.08
N VAL A 61 15.29 -22.35 22.90
CA VAL A 61 14.04 -23.01 22.45
C VAL A 61 12.96 -21.99 22.10
N VAL A 62 12.78 -20.94 22.91
CA VAL A 62 11.82 -19.87 22.61
C VAL A 62 12.19 -19.12 21.33
N VAL A 63 13.48 -18.82 21.14
CA VAL A 63 14.00 -18.18 19.92
C VAL A 63 13.80 -19.08 18.70
N ALA A 64 14.07 -20.39 18.80
CA ALA A 64 13.87 -21.34 17.71
C ALA A 64 12.39 -21.41 17.28
N VAL A 65 11.46 -21.42 18.23
CA VAL A 65 10.02 -21.36 17.95
C VAL A 65 9.66 -20.04 17.27
N ALA A 66 10.14 -18.91 17.81
CA ALA A 66 9.90 -17.59 17.22
C ALA A 66 10.44 -17.48 15.79
N LEU A 67 11.61 -18.08 15.51
CA LEU A 67 12.25 -18.16 14.20
C LEU A 67 11.46 -19.06 13.24
N ARG A 68 10.96 -20.21 13.70
CA ARG A 68 10.11 -21.09 12.88
C ARG A 68 8.85 -20.35 12.43
N PHE A 69 8.18 -19.64 13.33
CA PHE A 69 7.03 -18.82 12.95
C PHE A 69 7.44 -17.62 12.08
N ALA A 70 8.61 -17.01 12.31
CA ALA A 70 9.15 -15.96 11.45
C ALA A 70 9.42 -16.47 10.02
N ALA A 71 9.92 -17.70 9.87
CA ALA A 71 10.19 -18.32 8.57
C ALA A 71 8.92 -18.44 7.71
N THR A 72 7.73 -18.53 8.33
CA THR A 72 6.46 -18.52 7.58
C THR A 72 6.16 -17.19 6.89
N ALA A 73 6.82 -16.09 7.26
CA ALA A 73 6.74 -14.83 6.51
C ALA A 73 7.42 -14.93 5.13
N PHE A 74 8.32 -15.91 4.95
CA PHE A 74 9.06 -16.14 3.71
C PHE A 74 8.53 -17.33 2.90
N THR A 75 7.38 -17.91 3.25
CA THR A 75 6.76 -19.00 2.49
C THR A 75 5.60 -18.51 1.61
N GLY A 76 5.40 -19.16 0.45
CA GLY A 76 4.26 -18.92 -0.44
C GLY A 76 4.33 -17.65 -1.30
N GLY A 77 5.39 -17.50 -2.10
CA GLY A 77 5.51 -16.46 -3.14
C GLY A 77 5.86 -15.05 -2.66
N ARG A 78 5.60 -14.71 -1.40
CA ARG A 78 5.80 -13.34 -0.83
C ARG A 78 7.21 -13.04 -0.30
N HIS A 79 8.14 -14.00 -0.35
CA HIS A 79 9.50 -13.84 0.18
C HIS A 79 10.28 -12.67 -0.46
N LYS A 80 10.13 -12.44 -1.76
CA LYS A 80 10.77 -11.30 -2.45
C LYS A 80 10.27 -9.96 -1.92
N MET A 81 8.98 -9.85 -1.62
CA MET A 81 8.38 -8.64 -1.07
C MET A 81 8.87 -8.38 0.35
N VAL A 82 8.87 -9.40 1.22
CA VAL A 82 9.38 -9.27 2.60
C VAL A 82 10.87 -8.92 2.58
N ALA A 83 11.67 -9.57 1.73
CA ALA A 83 13.08 -9.24 1.57
C ALA A 83 13.28 -7.79 1.06
N ALA A 84 12.49 -7.35 0.08
CA ALA A 84 12.55 -5.98 -0.43
C ALA A 84 12.16 -4.94 0.63
N GLN A 85 11.15 -5.22 1.47
CA GLN A 85 10.75 -4.35 2.58
C GLN A 85 11.79 -4.29 3.70
N LEU A 86 12.45 -5.41 4.01
CA LEU A 86 13.54 -5.44 4.99
C LEU A 86 14.77 -4.68 4.46
N TRP A 87 15.08 -4.87 3.18
CA TRP A 87 16.17 -4.15 2.51
C TRP A 87 15.90 -2.65 2.44
N SER A 88 14.68 -2.23 2.09
CA SER A 88 14.32 -0.81 2.07
C SER A 88 14.37 -0.20 3.47
N ALA A 89 13.87 -0.89 4.51
CA ALA A 89 13.98 -0.44 5.90
C ALA A 89 15.44 -0.27 6.35
N LEU A 90 16.33 -1.18 5.93
CA LEU A 90 17.76 -1.08 6.18
C LEU A 90 18.39 0.10 5.43
N LEU A 91 18.11 0.24 4.14
CA LEU A 91 18.59 1.35 3.30
C LEU A 91 18.16 2.69 3.88
N TRP A 92 16.90 2.84 4.31
CA TRP A 92 16.39 4.06 4.93
C TRP A 92 17.14 4.44 6.21
N SER A 93 17.74 3.47 6.90
CA SER A 93 18.54 3.75 8.09
C SER A 93 19.99 4.10 7.79
N ILE A 94 20.57 3.55 6.72
CA ILE A 94 21.99 3.75 6.37
C ILE A 94 22.15 4.98 5.48
N SER A 95 21.29 5.11 4.46
CA SER A 95 21.31 6.16 3.47
C SER A 95 19.89 6.49 2.99
N PRO A 96 19.20 7.42 3.67
CA PRO A 96 17.85 7.84 3.28
C PRO A 96 17.76 8.27 1.81
N ARG A 97 18.80 8.93 1.29
CA ARG A 97 18.87 9.37 -0.10
C ARG A 97 18.87 8.19 -1.08
N LYS A 98 19.74 7.20 -0.89
CA LYS A 98 19.76 6.00 -1.74
C LYS A 98 18.49 5.18 -1.61
N ALA A 99 17.89 5.16 -0.41
CA ALA A 99 16.60 4.50 -0.19
C ALA A 99 15.48 5.18 -0.99
N HIS A 100 15.47 6.52 -1.03
CA HIS A 100 14.55 7.31 -1.83
C HIS A 100 14.74 7.08 -3.33
N GLU A 101 15.98 7.20 -3.83
CA GLU A 101 16.31 6.95 -5.24
C GLU A 101 15.91 5.52 -5.68
N HIS A 102 16.17 4.52 -4.83
CA HIS A 102 15.78 3.14 -5.10
C HIS A 102 14.26 2.93 -5.05
N ALA A 103 13.56 3.57 -4.11
CA ALA A 103 12.09 3.50 -4.03
C ALA A 103 11.44 4.16 -5.25
N LEU A 104 11.96 5.31 -5.70
CA LEU A 104 11.54 5.98 -6.92
C LEU A 104 11.78 5.10 -8.14
N GLY A 105 12.95 4.47 -8.27
CA GLY A 105 13.26 3.55 -9.37
C GLY A 105 12.28 2.37 -9.41
N GLN A 106 12.03 1.72 -8.28
CA GLN A 106 11.06 0.62 -8.21
C GLN A 106 9.64 1.07 -8.57
N ARG A 107 9.24 2.27 -8.13
CA ARG A 107 7.93 2.83 -8.47
C ARG A 107 7.85 3.15 -9.96
N ALA A 108 8.86 3.80 -10.53
CA ALA A 108 8.95 4.10 -11.95
C ALA A 108 8.81 2.83 -12.80
N ASP A 109 9.57 1.80 -12.47
CA ASP A 109 9.56 0.54 -13.20
C ASP A 109 8.19 -0.13 -13.13
N MET A 110 7.52 -0.12 -11.97
CA MET A 110 6.16 -0.61 -11.82
C MET A 110 5.16 0.08 -12.77
N PHE A 111 5.24 1.40 -12.92
CA PHE A 111 4.39 2.16 -13.84
C PHE A 111 4.76 1.93 -15.31
N ARG A 112 6.05 1.77 -15.63
CA ARG A 112 6.53 1.44 -16.99
C ARG A 112 6.10 0.06 -17.45
N THR A 113 6.05 -0.91 -16.54
CA THR A 113 5.67 -2.30 -16.82
C THR A 113 4.19 -2.57 -16.52
N ALA A 114 3.36 -1.53 -16.42
CA ALA A 114 1.93 -1.69 -16.18
C ALA A 114 1.29 -2.58 -17.26
N PRO A 115 0.50 -3.61 -16.89
CA PRO A 115 -0.14 -4.50 -17.87
C PRO A 115 -1.37 -3.87 -18.53
N PHE A 116 -1.75 -2.66 -18.14
CA PHE A 116 -2.91 -1.89 -18.61
C PHE A 116 -2.49 -0.44 -18.92
N PRO A 117 -3.24 0.28 -19.77
CA PRO A 117 -2.97 1.69 -20.06
C PRO A 117 -3.08 2.54 -18.79
N LEU A 118 -2.26 3.57 -18.69
CA LEU A 118 -2.36 4.59 -17.65
C LEU A 118 -3.10 5.80 -18.21
N TYR A 119 -4.07 6.31 -17.45
CA TYR A 119 -4.76 7.55 -17.75
C TYR A 119 -4.41 8.62 -16.74
N GLY A 120 -4.33 9.86 -17.20
CA GLY A 120 -4.07 11.04 -16.39
C GLY A 120 -4.68 12.27 -17.05
N LEU A 121 -4.45 13.45 -16.47
CA LEU A 121 -4.91 14.69 -17.11
C LEU A 121 -4.12 14.95 -18.39
N VAL A 122 -4.80 15.54 -19.38
CA VAL A 122 -4.21 15.93 -20.67
C VAL A 122 -2.84 16.61 -20.53
N PRO A 123 -1.89 16.39 -21.46
CA PRO A 123 -0.52 16.94 -21.36
C PRO A 123 -0.45 18.46 -21.24
N THR A 124 -1.46 19.18 -21.76
CA THR A 124 -1.56 20.65 -21.68
C THR A 124 -1.81 21.18 -20.27
N TRP A 125 -2.24 20.33 -19.33
CA TRP A 125 -2.46 20.72 -17.94
C TRP A 125 -1.12 21.01 -17.23
N GLN A 126 -1.02 22.21 -16.62
CA GLN A 126 0.22 22.84 -16.14
C GLN A 126 0.52 22.63 -14.64
N GLY A 127 -0.12 21.67 -13.98
CA GLY A 127 0.11 21.44 -12.55
C GLY A 127 1.14 20.35 -12.24
N VAL A 128 1.27 20.04 -10.95
CA VAL A 128 2.24 19.06 -10.46
C VAL A 128 1.71 17.64 -10.70
N ARG A 129 2.49 16.81 -11.38
CA ARG A 129 2.18 15.43 -11.73
C ARG A 129 2.97 14.49 -10.82
N ARG A 130 2.33 13.60 -10.07
CA ARG A 130 3.01 12.65 -9.15
C ARG A 130 2.49 11.25 -9.34
N PHE A 131 3.31 10.25 -9.00
CA PHE A 131 2.77 8.90 -8.93
C PHE A 131 1.72 8.84 -7.81
N GLY A 132 0.53 8.38 -8.15
CA GLY A 132 -0.61 8.22 -7.25
C GLY A 132 -0.63 6.84 -6.60
N SER A 133 -1.81 6.29 -6.39
CA SER A 133 -1.99 4.98 -5.75
C SER A 133 -1.36 3.84 -6.54
N SER A 134 -1.10 2.73 -5.84
CA SER A 134 -0.78 1.44 -6.44
C SER A 134 -1.43 0.35 -5.62
N ALA A 135 -2.04 -0.62 -6.28
CA ALA A 135 -2.56 -1.83 -5.64
C ALA A 135 -1.94 -3.06 -6.31
N SER A 136 -1.71 -4.09 -5.51
CA SER A 136 -1.24 -5.37 -5.99
C SER A 136 -1.97 -6.49 -5.27
N SER A 137 -2.24 -7.57 -5.99
CA SER A 137 -2.85 -8.77 -5.46
C SER A 137 -1.92 -9.96 -5.68
N SER A 138 -2.04 -10.96 -4.80
CA SER A 138 -1.40 -12.27 -4.99
C SER A 138 -2.35 -13.35 -4.52
N GLY A 139 -2.70 -14.27 -5.43
CA GLY A 139 -3.37 -15.51 -5.09
C GLY A 139 -2.45 -16.45 -4.29
N PRO A 140 -3.01 -17.49 -3.62
CA PRO A 140 -2.21 -18.49 -2.94
C PRO A 140 -1.25 -19.21 -3.90
N GLY A 141 0.05 -18.93 -3.76
CA GLY A 141 1.09 -19.57 -4.59
C GLY A 141 1.43 -18.84 -5.89
N GLU A 142 0.72 -17.74 -6.19
CA GLU A 142 0.94 -16.93 -7.37
C GLU A 142 1.92 -15.78 -7.12
N PRO A 143 2.61 -15.29 -8.17
CA PRO A 143 3.40 -14.06 -8.07
C PRO A 143 2.49 -12.86 -7.76
N MET A 144 3.09 -11.82 -7.17
CA MET A 144 2.41 -10.54 -7.01
C MET A 144 2.11 -9.94 -8.38
N ARG A 145 0.84 -9.62 -8.64
CA ARG A 145 0.38 -8.91 -9.83
C ARG A 145 -0.09 -7.52 -9.44
N VAL A 146 0.34 -6.50 -10.19
CA VAL A 146 -0.18 -5.14 -10.06
C VAL A 146 -1.61 -5.13 -10.60
N THR A 147 -2.56 -4.70 -9.78
CA THR A 147 -3.99 -4.69 -10.12
C THR A 147 -4.57 -3.28 -10.21
N ALA A 148 -3.85 -2.28 -9.71
CA ALA A 148 -4.23 -0.89 -9.94
C ALA A 148 -3.00 0.03 -9.89
N LEU A 149 -3.01 1.06 -10.73
CA LEU A 149 -2.04 2.14 -10.69
C LEU A 149 -2.76 3.46 -10.89
N GLY A 150 -2.35 4.48 -10.13
CA GLY A 150 -2.92 5.80 -10.20
C GLY A 150 -1.90 6.89 -10.44
N LEU A 151 -2.31 7.94 -11.13
CA LEU A 151 -1.55 9.15 -11.40
C LEU A 151 -2.23 10.34 -10.71
N SER A 152 -1.47 11.07 -9.92
CA SER A 152 -1.94 12.20 -9.12
C SER A 152 -1.57 13.53 -9.76
N HIS A 153 -2.50 14.48 -9.69
CA HIS A 153 -2.40 15.79 -10.32
C HIS A 153 -2.79 16.85 -9.28
N HIS A 154 -1.82 17.66 -8.85
CA HIS A 154 -2.02 18.71 -7.86
C HIS A 154 -1.94 20.11 -8.46
N ASP A 155 -2.86 20.98 -8.06
CA ASP A 155 -2.82 22.40 -8.41
C ASP A 155 -1.57 23.07 -7.77
N PRO A 156 -0.67 23.69 -8.54
CA PRO A 156 0.57 24.26 -8.03
C PRO A 156 0.33 25.50 -7.15
N GLU A 157 -0.75 26.26 -7.40
CA GLU A 157 -1.08 27.45 -6.60
C GLU A 157 -1.68 27.09 -5.23
N ARG A 158 -2.18 25.85 -5.11
CA ARG A 158 -2.90 25.36 -3.93
C ARG A 158 -2.51 23.92 -3.61
N GLU A 159 -1.22 23.68 -3.47
CA GLU A 159 -0.67 22.33 -3.23
C GLU A 159 -1.39 21.64 -2.06
N GLY A 160 -1.93 20.44 -2.32
CA GLY A 160 -2.68 19.63 -1.34
C GLY A 160 -4.15 20.03 -1.10
N LEU A 161 -4.59 21.21 -1.54
CA LEU A 161 -5.98 21.66 -1.37
C LEU A 161 -6.89 21.33 -2.57
N ARG A 162 -6.30 21.22 -3.76
CA ARG A 162 -6.97 20.80 -5.00
C ARG A 162 -6.14 19.75 -5.71
N TYR A 163 -6.72 18.58 -5.92
CA TYR A 163 -6.06 17.47 -6.59
C TYR A 163 -7.04 16.57 -7.33
N VAL A 164 -6.51 15.82 -8.29
CA VAL A 164 -7.18 14.74 -9.00
C VAL A 164 -6.24 13.54 -9.10
N ASP A 165 -6.69 12.41 -8.57
CA ASP A 165 -6.08 11.10 -8.72
C ASP A 165 -6.87 10.31 -9.77
N VAL A 166 -6.18 9.81 -10.79
CA VAL A 166 -6.76 8.94 -11.82
C VAL A 166 -6.16 7.56 -11.64
N GLU A 167 -6.95 6.60 -11.17
CA GLU A 167 -6.56 5.20 -10.95
C GLU A 167 -7.17 4.30 -12.03
N VAL A 168 -6.35 3.47 -12.66
CA VAL A 168 -6.79 2.41 -13.58
C VAL A 168 -6.66 1.09 -12.85
N ARG A 169 -7.72 0.27 -12.93
CA ARG A 169 -7.80 -1.03 -12.28
C ARG A 169 -7.97 -2.13 -13.31
N ASP A 170 -7.18 -3.18 -13.14
CA ASP A 170 -7.29 -4.41 -13.90
C ASP A 170 -8.42 -5.25 -13.29
N ASP A 171 -9.55 -5.31 -14.00
CA ASP A 171 -10.80 -5.83 -13.45
C ASP A 171 -10.90 -7.34 -13.60
N ASP A 172 -10.12 -8.07 -12.79
CA ASP A 172 -10.19 -9.54 -12.76
C ASP A 172 -11.13 -10.07 -11.65
N ALA A 173 -11.88 -9.23 -10.90
CA ALA A 173 -12.69 -9.79 -9.80
C ALA A 173 -13.83 -8.98 -9.13
N ARG A 174 -14.17 -7.72 -9.47
CA ARG A 174 -15.15 -6.97 -8.63
C ARG A 174 -16.28 -6.35 -9.43
N ARG A 175 -17.52 -6.49 -8.91
CA ARG A 175 -18.68 -5.81 -9.51
C ARG A 175 -18.54 -4.29 -9.31
N PRO A 176 -19.05 -3.45 -10.23
CA PRO A 176 -19.00 -1.99 -10.11
C PRO A 176 -19.58 -1.44 -8.78
N LEU A 177 -20.61 -2.11 -8.23
CA LEU A 177 -21.22 -1.75 -6.94
C LEU A 177 -20.26 -1.96 -5.75
N ASP A 178 -19.45 -3.03 -5.78
CA ASP A 178 -18.44 -3.31 -4.75
C ASP A 178 -17.30 -2.29 -4.81
N LEU A 179 -16.99 -1.80 -6.01
CA LEU A 179 -15.95 -0.80 -6.20
C LEU A 179 -16.38 0.57 -5.66
N ALA A 180 -17.62 0.99 -5.94
CA ALA A 180 -18.22 2.19 -5.38
C ALA A 180 -18.17 2.20 -3.84
N TYR A 181 -18.58 1.09 -3.23
CA TYR A 181 -18.54 0.92 -1.77
C TYR A 181 -17.09 0.90 -1.25
N ASP A 182 -16.19 0.15 -1.88
CA ASP A 182 -14.78 0.06 -1.50
C ASP A 182 -14.03 1.40 -1.68
N LEU A 183 -14.42 2.21 -2.66
CA LEU A 183 -13.88 3.56 -2.87
C LEU A 183 -14.42 4.55 -1.83
N ALA A 184 -15.73 4.54 -1.56
CA ALA A 184 -16.32 5.36 -0.51
C ALA A 184 -15.72 5.01 0.87
N PHE A 185 -15.56 3.72 1.14
CA PHE A 185 -14.90 3.19 2.32
C PHE A 185 -13.42 3.62 2.42
N ARG A 186 -12.66 3.54 1.31
CA ARG A 186 -11.27 4.03 1.25
C ARG A 186 -11.17 5.54 1.44
N VAL A 187 -12.09 6.33 0.90
CA VAL A 187 -12.14 7.79 1.09
C VAL A 187 -12.42 8.11 2.57
N ALA A 188 -13.35 7.38 3.19
CA ALA A 188 -13.65 7.53 4.61
C ALA A 188 -12.44 7.22 5.49
N LEU A 189 -11.75 6.09 5.27
CA LEU A 189 -10.53 5.72 5.99
C LEU A 189 -9.37 6.71 5.79
N ARG A 190 -9.24 7.32 4.59
CA ARG A 190 -8.24 8.37 4.36
C ARG A 190 -8.57 9.65 5.13
N ARG A 191 -9.84 9.97 5.33
CA ARG A 191 -10.27 11.15 6.11
C ARG A 191 -10.09 10.93 7.62
N ASP A 192 -10.37 9.72 8.10
CA ASP A 192 -10.20 9.34 9.50
C ASP A 192 -9.59 7.92 9.62
N PRO A 193 -8.25 7.83 9.81
CA PRO A 193 -7.57 6.56 9.98
C PRO A 193 -7.94 5.83 11.29
N ALA A 194 -8.58 6.53 12.24
CA ALA A 194 -9.04 5.98 13.51
C ALA A 194 -10.50 5.52 13.46
N ALA A 195 -11.11 5.48 12.26
CA ALA A 195 -12.48 5.05 12.11
C ALA A 195 -12.67 3.62 12.64
N ASP A 196 -13.45 3.51 13.72
CA ASP A 196 -13.70 2.25 14.43
C ASP A 196 -14.75 1.40 13.68
N GLU A 197 -14.83 0.11 13.98
CA GLU A 197 -15.73 -0.88 13.39
C GLU A 197 -17.22 -0.46 13.46
N HIS A 198 -17.60 0.31 14.49
CA HIS A 198 -18.92 0.95 14.60
C HIS A 198 -19.17 2.05 13.57
N GLN A 199 -18.14 2.82 13.21
CA GLN A 199 -18.21 3.84 12.17
C GLN A 199 -18.26 3.20 10.78
N LEU A 200 -17.64 2.02 10.63
CA LEU A 200 -17.71 1.21 9.42
C LEU A 200 -19.10 0.61 9.19
N ARG A 201 -19.78 0.08 10.24
CA ARG A 201 -21.19 -0.36 10.13
C ARG A 201 -22.14 0.78 9.75
N GLY A 202 -21.88 1.99 10.26
CA GLY A 202 -22.65 3.17 9.86
C GLY A 202 -22.51 3.55 8.38
N ILE A 203 -21.51 3.02 7.66
CA ILE A 203 -21.38 3.17 6.20
C ILE A 203 -22.22 2.11 5.48
N GLU A 204 -22.29 0.88 6.00
CA GLU A 204 -23.16 -0.21 5.48
C GLU A 204 -24.64 0.13 5.62
N GLU A 205 -25.02 0.82 6.71
CA GLU A 205 -26.40 1.21 7.01
C GLU A 205 -26.83 2.51 6.32
N ARG A 206 -25.94 3.18 5.57
CA ARG A 206 -26.31 4.39 4.82
C ARG A 206 -27.23 4.03 3.67
N PRO A 207 -28.23 4.88 3.37
CA PRO A 207 -28.97 4.77 2.11
C PRO A 207 -28.00 4.78 0.94
N GLU A 208 -28.37 4.07 -0.14
CA GLU A 208 -27.55 3.97 -1.35
C GLU A 208 -27.06 5.37 -1.76
N PRO A 209 -25.77 5.53 -2.09
CA PRO A 209 -25.24 6.83 -2.48
C PRO A 209 -25.97 7.35 -3.72
N ASP A 210 -26.22 8.66 -3.77
CA ASP A 210 -26.84 9.29 -4.94
C ASP A 210 -25.80 9.44 -6.05
N TRP A 211 -25.78 8.48 -6.98
CA TRP A 211 -24.89 8.48 -8.13
C TRP A 211 -25.51 9.29 -9.26
N THR A 212 -24.76 10.27 -9.74
CA THR A 212 -25.13 11.09 -10.90
C THR A 212 -24.26 10.68 -12.09
N ALA A 213 -24.81 10.76 -13.31
CA ALA A 213 -24.00 10.56 -14.51
C ALA A 213 -23.26 11.86 -14.86
N VAL A 214 -21.96 11.78 -15.06
CA VAL A 214 -21.13 12.87 -15.60
C VAL A 214 -20.39 12.37 -16.84
N THR A 215 -20.20 13.23 -17.84
CA THR A 215 -19.41 12.87 -19.02
C THR A 215 -18.00 13.40 -18.84
N ILE A 216 -17.01 12.50 -18.86
CA ILE A 216 -15.59 12.85 -18.82
C ILE A 216 -14.97 12.32 -20.11
N PRO A 217 -14.33 13.16 -20.94
CA PRO A 217 -13.65 12.66 -22.13
C PRO A 217 -12.42 11.82 -21.76
N VAL A 218 -12.26 10.67 -22.42
CA VAL A 218 -11.08 9.80 -22.32
C VAL A 218 -10.51 9.61 -23.72
N ASP A 219 -9.28 10.06 -23.94
CA ASP A 219 -8.66 10.12 -25.28
C ASP A 219 -9.53 10.85 -26.33
N GLY A 220 -10.26 11.86 -25.87
CA GLY A 220 -11.20 12.65 -26.69
C GLY A 220 -12.57 12.01 -26.90
N GLU A 221 -12.79 10.77 -26.45
CA GLU A 221 -14.09 10.09 -26.50
C GLU A 221 -14.94 10.45 -25.27
N PRO A 222 -16.20 10.90 -25.41
CA PRO A 222 -17.06 11.20 -24.27
C PRO A 222 -17.49 9.90 -23.56
N VAL A 223 -17.02 9.68 -22.33
CA VAL A 223 -17.34 8.49 -21.55
C VAL A 223 -18.27 8.85 -20.38
N PRO A 224 -19.37 8.10 -20.15
CA PRO A 224 -20.24 8.30 -19.01
C PRO A 224 -19.62 7.69 -17.74
N PHE A 225 -19.35 8.52 -16.75
CA PHE A 225 -18.91 8.13 -15.43
C PHE A 225 -20.08 8.19 -14.44
N ALA A 226 -20.18 7.19 -13.58
CA ALA A 226 -20.98 7.27 -12.36
C ALA A 226 -20.22 8.13 -11.35
N PHE A 227 -20.81 9.23 -10.90
CA PHE A 227 -20.19 10.24 -10.07
C PHE A 227 -20.91 10.42 -8.73
N LEU A 228 -20.10 10.39 -7.67
CA LEU A 228 -20.49 10.56 -6.29
C LEU A 228 -19.91 11.88 -5.74
N ALA A 229 -20.75 12.91 -5.67
CA ALA A 229 -20.31 14.29 -5.46
C ALA A 229 -19.77 14.56 -4.05
N ASP A 230 -20.33 13.94 -3.01
CA ASP A 230 -19.93 14.12 -1.61
C ASP A 230 -18.55 13.53 -1.29
N GLN A 231 -18.18 12.44 -1.97
CA GLN A 231 -16.86 11.81 -1.89
C GLN A 231 -15.90 12.30 -2.98
N TRP A 232 -16.42 12.97 -4.00
CA TRP A 232 -15.67 13.43 -5.18
C TRP A 232 -14.96 12.26 -5.89
N VAL A 233 -15.77 11.26 -6.26
CA VAL A 233 -15.31 10.04 -6.93
C VAL A 233 -16.17 9.81 -8.17
N ALA A 234 -15.54 9.60 -9.32
CA ALA A 234 -16.17 9.18 -10.56
C ALA A 234 -15.60 7.82 -10.98
N THR A 235 -16.43 6.93 -11.52
CA THR A 235 -15.97 5.62 -12.04
C THR A 235 -16.64 5.29 -13.37
N ALA A 236 -15.89 4.67 -14.28
CA ALA A 236 -16.39 4.15 -15.55
C ALA A 236 -15.59 2.92 -15.99
N GLU A 237 -16.21 2.06 -16.80
CA GLU A 237 -15.52 1.02 -17.54
C GLU A 237 -15.05 1.59 -18.89
N PHE A 238 -13.75 1.47 -19.17
CA PHE A 238 -13.18 1.93 -20.43
C PHE A 238 -12.01 1.03 -20.86
N GLY A 239 -12.07 0.53 -22.10
CA GLY A 239 -11.02 -0.33 -22.64
C GLY A 239 -10.83 -1.66 -21.89
N GLY A 240 -11.88 -2.17 -21.23
CA GLY A 240 -11.81 -3.41 -20.42
C GLY A 240 -11.20 -3.23 -19.04
N HIS A 241 -11.09 -1.98 -18.56
CA HIS A 241 -10.56 -1.65 -17.26
C HIS A 241 -11.48 -0.66 -16.55
N THR A 242 -11.49 -0.70 -15.22
CA THR A 242 -12.18 0.33 -14.45
C THR A 242 -11.27 1.55 -14.29
N VAL A 243 -11.76 2.70 -14.72
CA VAL A 243 -11.12 4.01 -14.52
C VAL A 243 -11.82 4.72 -13.38
N VAL A 244 -11.05 5.09 -12.35
CA VAL A 244 -11.52 5.80 -11.17
C VAL A 244 -10.87 7.18 -11.14
N VAL A 245 -11.70 8.22 -11.10
CA VAL A 245 -11.26 9.60 -10.90
C VAL A 245 -11.66 10.01 -9.49
N GLN A 246 -10.68 10.20 -8.62
CA GLN A 246 -10.88 10.75 -7.29
C GLN A 246 -10.28 12.16 -7.24
N GLY A 247 -10.79 13.02 -6.37
CA GLY A 247 -10.16 14.32 -6.19
C GLY A 247 -10.72 15.12 -5.04
N ARG A 248 -10.39 16.40 -5.04
CA ARG A 248 -10.91 17.35 -4.06
C ARG A 248 -10.93 18.74 -4.68
N ARG A 249 -12.07 19.44 -4.57
CA ARG A 249 -12.24 20.85 -4.99
C ARG A 249 -11.74 21.12 -6.42
N PHE A 250 -11.89 20.15 -7.31
CA PHE A 250 -11.52 20.25 -8.72
C PHE A 250 -12.81 20.16 -9.53
N PRO A 251 -13.16 21.02 -10.50
CA PRO A 251 -14.40 20.90 -11.26
C PRO A 251 -14.41 19.62 -12.11
N VAL A 252 -15.41 18.77 -11.96
CA VAL A 252 -15.45 17.45 -12.64
C VAL A 252 -15.59 17.64 -14.14
N GLU A 253 -16.28 18.71 -14.55
CA GLU A 253 -16.51 19.11 -15.93
C GLU A 253 -15.24 19.60 -16.63
N SER A 254 -14.21 19.95 -15.86
CA SER A 254 -12.88 20.32 -16.39
C SER A 254 -11.91 19.15 -16.47
N VAL A 255 -12.33 17.95 -16.05
CA VAL A 255 -11.51 16.75 -16.15
C VAL A 255 -11.55 16.25 -17.59
N GLU A 256 -10.38 16.13 -18.18
CA GLU A 256 -10.17 15.48 -19.48
C GLU A 256 -9.02 14.50 -19.31
N LEU A 257 -9.28 13.24 -19.64
CA LEU A 257 -8.33 12.16 -19.47
C LEU A 257 -7.65 11.84 -20.80
N ALA A 258 -6.34 11.65 -20.74
CA ALA A 258 -5.55 11.17 -21.86
C ALA A 258 -4.67 10.00 -21.41
N ARG A 259 -4.39 9.10 -22.34
CA ARG A 259 -3.42 8.04 -22.15
C ARG A 259 -2.03 8.63 -21.94
N ILE A 260 -1.39 8.23 -20.85
CA ILE A 260 -0.06 8.68 -20.48
C ILE A 260 0.97 7.66 -20.96
N THR A 261 1.83 8.10 -21.86
CA THR A 261 2.98 7.32 -22.38
C THR A 261 4.31 7.88 -21.89
N ASP A 262 4.36 9.18 -21.59
CA ASP A 262 5.50 9.85 -20.98
C ASP A 262 5.31 9.97 -19.46
N LEU A 263 6.18 9.29 -18.72
CA LEU A 263 6.20 9.30 -17.26
C LEU A 263 7.23 10.27 -16.68
N GLU A 264 8.03 10.94 -17.51
CA GLU A 264 9.09 11.84 -17.03
C GLU A 264 8.55 12.97 -16.13
N PRO A 265 7.43 13.63 -16.44
CA PRO A 265 6.87 14.67 -15.56
C PRO A 265 6.52 14.15 -14.15
N TYR A 266 6.16 12.87 -14.04
CA TYR A 266 5.83 12.23 -12.76
C TYR A 266 7.09 11.87 -11.98
N LEU A 267 8.16 11.47 -12.67
CA LEU A 267 9.46 11.14 -12.09
C LEU A 267 10.15 12.38 -11.52
N GLU A 268 10.17 13.46 -12.28
CA GLU A 268 10.78 14.73 -11.88
C GLU A 268 10.14 15.29 -10.61
N ALA A 269 8.81 15.28 -10.54
CA ALA A 269 8.09 15.81 -9.38
C ALA A 269 8.34 14.98 -8.12
N ASP A 270 8.33 13.64 -8.21
CA ASP A 270 8.57 12.76 -7.07
C ASP A 270 10.06 12.77 -6.63
N ALA A 271 10.99 13.04 -7.55
CA ALA A 271 12.40 13.25 -7.22
C ALA A 271 12.64 14.54 -6.42
N GLN A 272 11.81 15.57 -6.63
CA GLN A 272 11.90 16.86 -5.94
C GLN A 272 11.35 16.84 -4.51
N VAL A 273 10.59 15.81 -4.12
CA VAL A 273 10.06 15.67 -2.74
C VAL A 273 11.09 14.96 -1.86
N PRO A 274 11.80 15.66 -0.95
CA PRO A 274 12.74 15.03 -0.06
C PRO A 274 12.00 14.41 1.12
N GLY A 275 11.86 13.09 1.15
CA GLY A 275 11.52 12.27 2.32
C GLY A 275 10.33 12.75 3.17
N ALA A 276 9.12 12.34 2.79
CA ALA A 276 7.97 12.30 3.70
C ALA A 276 8.13 11.19 4.76
#